data_AF-A0A2H9NPC4-F1
#
_entry.id   AF-A0A2H9NPC4-F1
#
_cell.length_a   1.000
_cell.length_b   1.000
_cell.length_c   1.000
_cell.angle_alpha   90.00
_cell.angle_beta   90.00
_cell.angle_gamma   90.00
#
_symmetry.space_group_name_H-M   'P 1'
#
loop_
_entity.id
_entity.type
_entity.pdbx_description
1 polymer ?
#
loop_
_entity_poly.entity_id
_entity_poly.type
_entity_poly.pdbx_seq_one_letter_code
_entity_poly.pdbx_strand_id
1 'polypeptide(L)'
;MKKFSTNCRDCPRLAAFLNEVRLAQPTYLAKPVPSFGTAGSPLLIVGLAPGMHGANRTGRPFSGDYAGDLLYSTLHKFGLATASEPLDANRNANPALELKGCRITNAVRCLPPQNKPLPDEIRQCNAYLA
;
A
#
# COMPACT_ATOMS: atom_id res chain seq x y z
N MET A 1 -4.68 -18.36 -9.98
CA MET A 1 -4.38 -16.96 -9.58
C MET A 1 -3.06 -16.94 -8.82
N LYS A 2 -2.20 -15.93 -9.04
CA LYS A 2 -0.91 -15.82 -8.35
C LYS A 2 -1.17 -15.33 -6.92
N LYS A 3 -0.72 -16.08 -5.91
CA LYS A 3 -0.88 -15.67 -4.50
C LYS A 3 0.08 -14.50 -4.21
N PHE A 4 -0.44 -13.43 -3.60
CA PHE A 4 0.40 -12.31 -3.17
C PHE A 4 1.51 -12.80 -2.21
N SER A 5 2.70 -12.24 -2.36
CA SER A 5 3.86 -12.51 -1.51
C SER A 5 4.56 -11.22 -1.15
N THR A 6 4.80 -11.00 0.14
CA THR A 6 5.63 -9.88 0.65
C THR A 6 7.11 -10.04 0.31
N ASN A 7 7.51 -11.19 -0.24
CA ASN A 7 8.87 -11.47 -0.73
C ASN A 7 8.95 -11.47 -2.27
N CYS A 8 7.91 -11.01 -2.98
CA CYS A 8 7.93 -10.94 -4.44
C CYS A 8 9.08 -10.03 -4.93
N ARG A 9 9.84 -10.52 -5.93
CA ARG A 9 10.95 -9.80 -6.58
C ARG A 9 10.88 -9.83 -8.11
N ASP A 10 9.70 -10.13 -8.66
CA ASP A 10 9.49 -10.37 -10.09
C ASP A 10 9.71 -9.12 -10.97
N CYS A 11 9.79 -7.93 -10.36
CA CYS A 11 10.11 -6.67 -11.04
C CYS A 11 11.53 -6.23 -10.64
N PRO A 12 12.58 -6.53 -11.42
CA PRO A 12 13.97 -6.30 -11.00
C PRO A 12 14.29 -4.85 -10.63
N ARG A 13 13.77 -3.88 -11.40
CA ARG A 13 13.96 -2.44 -11.13
C ARG A 13 13.38 -2.02 -9.77
N LEU A 14 12.15 -2.46 -9.47
CA LEU A 14 11.50 -2.17 -8.19
C LEU A 14 12.21 -2.89 -7.03
N ALA A 15 12.60 -4.15 -7.24
CA ALA A 15 13.27 -4.95 -6.23
C ALA A 15 14.66 -4.39 -5.88
N ALA A 16 15.40 -3.89 -6.87
CA ALA A 16 16.66 -3.20 -6.67
C ALA A 16 16.45 -1.89 -5.89
N PHE A 17 15.47 -1.08 -6.29
CA PHE A 17 15.16 0.17 -5.60
C PHE A 17 14.73 -0.04 -4.14
N LEU A 18 13.92 -1.06 -3.86
CA LEU A 18 13.57 -1.41 -2.48
C LEU A 18 14.79 -1.81 -1.64
N ASN A 19 15.80 -2.47 -2.23
CA ASN A 19 17.04 -2.76 -1.53
C ASN A 19 17.80 -1.47 -1.18
N GLU A 20 17.93 -0.54 -2.11
CA GLU A 20 18.56 0.77 -1.89
C GLU A 20 17.84 1.54 -0.77
N VAL A 21 16.52 1.58 -0.84
CA VAL A 21 15.69 2.22 0.19
C VAL A 21 15.85 1.55 1.54
N ARG A 22 15.94 0.22 1.61
CA ARG A 22 16.17 -0.50 2.88
C ARG A 22 17.52 -0.14 3.48
N LEU A 23 18.56 0.02 2.67
CA LEU A 23 19.89 0.43 3.14
C LEU A 23 19.86 1.86 3.69
N ALA A 24 19.21 2.78 2.96
CA ALA A 24 19.09 4.18 3.37
C ALA A 24 18.12 4.40 4.54
N GLN A 25 17.10 3.55 4.68
CA GLN A 25 16.04 3.64 5.69
C GLN A 25 15.81 2.26 6.35
N PRO A 26 16.70 1.83 7.27
CA PRO A 26 16.68 0.47 7.83
C PRO A 26 15.37 0.09 8.52
N THR A 27 14.66 1.09 9.07
CA THR A 27 13.40 0.93 9.81
C THR A 27 12.16 0.82 8.93
N TYR A 28 12.26 1.11 7.62
CA TYR A 28 11.11 1.09 6.71
C TYR A 28 10.69 -0.33 6.38
N LEU A 29 9.43 -0.53 5.97
CA LEU A 29 9.02 -1.82 5.42
C LEU A 29 9.83 -2.17 4.16
N ALA A 30 9.99 -1.26 3.19
CA ALA A 30 10.77 -1.45 1.97
C ALA A 30 10.54 -2.83 1.29
N LYS A 31 9.27 -3.25 1.19
CA LYS A 31 8.81 -4.53 0.63
C LYS A 31 7.47 -4.32 -0.11
N PRO A 32 7.04 -5.28 -0.94
CA PRO A 32 5.68 -5.31 -1.48
C PRO A 32 4.62 -5.08 -0.38
N VAL A 33 3.71 -4.14 -0.64
CA VAL A 33 2.64 -3.73 0.28
C VAL A 33 1.37 -4.55 0.02
N PRO A 34 0.84 -5.27 1.03
CA PRO A 34 -0.40 -6.04 0.89
C PRO A 34 -1.62 -5.12 0.73
N SER A 35 -2.72 -5.68 0.22
CA SER A 35 -4.03 -5.00 0.29
C SER A 35 -4.49 -4.90 1.73
N PHE A 36 -5.25 -3.86 2.05
CA PHE A 36 -5.88 -3.65 3.35
C PHE A 36 -7.40 -3.75 3.25
N GLY A 37 -8.04 -4.40 4.22
CA GLY A 37 -9.46 -4.77 4.17
C GLY A 37 -9.74 -6.15 3.58
N THR A 38 -11.00 -6.57 3.73
CA THR A 38 -11.48 -7.93 3.41
C THR A 38 -11.46 -8.22 1.91
N ALA A 39 -11.03 -9.42 1.53
CA ALA A 39 -11.15 -9.88 0.14
C ALA A 39 -12.62 -10.10 -0.23
N GLY A 40 -13.02 -9.74 -1.45
CA GLY A 40 -14.42 -9.82 -1.89
C GLY A 40 -15.32 -8.67 -1.41
N SER A 41 -14.77 -7.63 -0.79
CA SER A 41 -15.52 -6.40 -0.50
C SER A 41 -16.15 -5.82 -1.78
N PRO A 42 -17.38 -5.29 -1.73
CA PRO A 42 -18.09 -4.78 -2.90
C PRO A 42 -17.44 -3.53 -3.52
N LEU A 43 -16.65 -2.78 -2.74
CA LEU A 43 -15.88 -1.63 -3.22
C LEU A 43 -14.37 -1.92 -3.16
N LEU A 44 -13.68 -1.79 -4.29
CA LEU A 44 -12.21 -1.84 -4.37
C LEU A 44 -11.65 -0.46 -4.72
N ILE A 45 -10.78 0.06 -3.87
CA ILE A 45 -10.04 1.31 -4.09
C ILE A 45 -8.64 0.94 -4.56
N VAL A 46 -8.26 1.42 -5.74
CA VAL A 46 -6.98 1.11 -6.37
C VAL A 46 -6.16 2.39 -6.51
N GLY A 47 -5.09 2.49 -5.72
CA GLY A 47 -4.05 3.50 -5.92
C GLY A 47 -3.02 3.09 -6.97
N LEU A 48 -2.09 3.98 -7.29
CA LEU A 48 -1.04 3.71 -8.27
C LEU A 48 0.02 2.77 -7.69
N ALA A 49 0.73 3.22 -6.65
CA ALA A 49 1.82 2.49 -6.00
C ALA A 49 2.10 3.07 -4.60
N PRO A 50 2.83 2.37 -3.72
CA PRO A 50 3.31 2.91 -2.45
C PRO A 50 4.14 4.19 -2.63
N GLY A 51 3.92 5.20 -1.79
CA GLY A 51 4.80 6.36 -1.66
C GLY A 51 5.96 6.12 -0.69
N MET A 52 7.07 6.85 -0.87
CA MET A 52 8.34 6.66 -0.15
C MET A 52 8.19 6.61 1.38
N HIS A 53 7.52 7.62 1.96
CA HIS A 53 7.35 7.77 3.41
C HIS A 53 5.97 7.32 3.93
N GLY A 54 5.08 6.94 3.01
CA GLY A 54 3.76 6.40 3.30
C GLY A 54 3.81 4.88 3.40
N ALA A 55 3.08 4.20 2.51
CA ALA A 55 2.94 2.75 2.52
C ALA A 55 4.27 1.96 2.44
N ASN A 56 5.31 2.51 1.80
CA ASN A 56 6.63 1.87 1.77
C ASN A 56 7.32 1.87 3.15
N ARG A 57 6.99 2.83 4.02
CA ARG A 57 7.43 2.89 5.42
C ARG A 57 6.50 2.06 6.30
N THR A 58 5.20 2.32 6.23
CA THR A 58 4.20 1.81 7.18
C THR A 58 3.70 0.41 6.87
N GLY A 59 3.85 -0.05 5.62
CA GLY A 59 3.36 -1.34 5.17
C GLY A 59 1.86 -1.45 4.95
N ARG A 60 1.12 -0.34 5.01
CA ARG A 60 -0.31 -0.30 4.69
C ARG A 60 -0.59 0.71 3.58
N PRO A 61 -1.41 0.37 2.56
CA PRO A 61 -1.79 1.31 1.53
C PRO A 61 -2.32 2.62 2.11
N PHE A 62 -1.85 3.74 1.56
CA PHE A 62 -2.30 5.08 1.94
C PHE A 62 -2.09 5.43 3.43
N SER A 63 -1.17 4.77 4.15
CA SER A 63 -0.86 5.14 5.54
C SER A 63 0.48 5.84 5.63
N GLY A 64 0.49 7.09 6.12
CA GLY A 64 1.71 7.87 6.34
C GLY A 64 2.06 8.87 5.24
N ASP A 65 1.11 9.19 4.37
CA ASP A 65 1.21 10.24 3.36
C ASP A 65 -0.08 11.06 3.29
N TYR A 66 -0.02 12.23 2.64
CA TYR A 66 -1.15 13.15 2.54
C TYR A 66 -2.37 12.57 1.80
N ALA A 67 -2.13 11.72 0.79
CA ALA A 67 -3.21 11.04 0.07
C ALA A 67 -4.00 10.13 1.04
N GLY A 68 -3.30 9.52 1.98
CA GLY A 68 -3.85 8.78 3.10
C GLY A 68 -4.78 9.56 4.00
N ASP A 69 -4.32 10.70 4.50
CA ASP A 69 -5.08 11.52 5.44
C ASP A 69 -6.44 11.92 4.84
N LEU A 70 -6.45 12.31 3.56
CA LEU A 70 -7.68 12.61 2.83
C LEU A 70 -8.56 11.36 2.62
N LEU A 71 -7.97 10.25 2.17
CA LEU A 71 -8.71 9.03 1.87
C LEU A 71 -9.38 8.46 3.13
N TYR A 72 -8.62 8.24 4.20
CA TYR A 72 -9.15 7.60 5.42
C TYR A 72 -10.17 8.48 6.14
N SER A 73 -9.96 9.81 6.18
CA SER A 73 -10.98 10.76 6.66
C SER A 73 -12.28 10.64 5.85
N THR A 74 -12.17 10.56 4.53
CA THR A 74 -13.33 10.39 3.64
C THR A 74 -14.04 9.05 3.87
N LEU A 75 -13.29 7.95 3.97
CA LEU A 75 -13.86 6.63 4.21
C LEU A 75 -14.59 6.56 5.55
N HIS A 76 -14.02 7.14 6.60
CA HIS A 76 -14.67 7.24 7.91
C HIS A 76 -15.96 8.06 7.83
N LYS A 77 -15.93 9.22 7.16
CA LYS A 77 -17.11 10.07 6.95
C LYS A 77 -18.29 9.33 6.30
N PHE A 78 -18.00 8.40 5.39
CA PHE A 78 -19.03 7.58 4.71
C PHE A 78 -19.29 6.22 5.37
N GLY A 79 -18.74 5.96 6.57
CA GLY A 79 -18.97 4.72 7.32
C GLY A 79 -18.23 3.49 6.75
N LEU A 80 -17.28 3.69 5.84
CA LEU A 80 -16.46 2.65 5.21
C LEU A 80 -15.18 2.32 6.00
N ALA A 81 -14.89 3.05 7.07
CA ALA A 81 -13.77 2.81 7.97
C ALA A 81 -14.20 3.03 9.44
N THR A 82 -13.54 2.36 10.40
CA THR A 82 -13.83 2.51 11.84
C THR A 82 -13.25 3.75 12.49
N ALA A 83 -12.22 4.36 11.88
CA ALA A 83 -11.60 5.60 12.35
C ALA A 83 -11.08 6.42 11.16
N SER A 84 -10.91 7.73 11.35
CA SER A 84 -10.33 8.63 10.35
C SER A 84 -8.80 8.60 10.34
N GLU A 85 -8.16 8.18 11.43
CA GLU A 85 -6.71 8.23 11.61
C GLU A 85 -6.05 6.93 11.14
N PRO A 86 -5.27 6.97 10.03
CA PRO A 86 -4.59 5.78 9.51
C PRO A 86 -3.34 5.39 10.28
N LEU A 87 -2.85 6.25 11.17
CA LEU A 87 -1.65 6.03 11.95
C LEU A 87 -1.94 5.92 13.45
N ASP A 88 -1.15 5.13 14.16
CA ASP A 88 -1.13 5.09 15.62
C ASP A 88 -0.27 6.21 16.24
N ALA A 89 -0.19 6.24 17.57
CA ALA A 89 0.62 7.20 18.32
C ALA A 89 2.12 7.16 17.98
N ASN A 90 2.62 6.00 17.51
CA ASN A 90 4.01 5.81 17.09
C ASN A 90 4.21 6.09 15.59
N ARG A 91 3.18 6.62 14.91
CA ARG A 91 3.16 6.92 13.47
C ARG A 91 3.31 5.67 12.58
N ASN A 92 2.99 4.49 13.09
CA ASN A 92 2.86 3.25 12.31
C ASN A 92 1.42 3.09 11.82
N ALA A 93 1.16 2.14 10.92
CA ALA A 93 -0.20 1.86 10.48
C ALA A 93 -1.09 1.46 11.67
N ASN A 94 -2.21 2.15 11.86
CA ASN A 94 -3.09 1.97 13.02
C ASN A 94 -3.65 0.52 13.08
N PRO A 95 -3.26 -0.32 14.05
CA PRO A 95 -3.69 -1.71 14.07
C PRO A 95 -5.19 -1.88 14.36
N ALA A 96 -5.84 -0.91 14.99
CA ALA A 96 -7.26 -0.95 15.36
C ALA A 96 -8.20 -0.42 14.26
N LEU A 97 -7.64 0.20 13.22
CA LEU A 97 -8.43 0.65 12.07
C LEU A 97 -8.86 -0.57 11.24
N GLU A 98 -10.14 -0.61 10.88
CA GLU A 98 -10.75 -1.62 10.03
C GLU A 98 -11.56 -0.95 8.91
N LEU A 99 -11.64 -1.62 7.76
CA LEU A 99 -12.48 -1.20 6.63
C LEU A 99 -13.79 -1.99 6.61
N LYS A 100 -14.87 -1.31 6.27
CA LYS A 100 -16.23 -1.88 6.18
C LYS A 100 -16.72 -1.80 4.74
N GLY A 101 -17.00 -2.97 4.14
CA GLY A 101 -17.53 -3.04 2.78
C GLY A 101 -16.59 -2.54 1.68
N CYS A 102 -15.33 -2.22 2.01
CA CYS A 102 -14.33 -1.82 1.03
C CYS A 102 -12.98 -2.51 1.25
N ARG A 103 -12.13 -2.42 0.24
CA ARG A 103 -10.74 -2.88 0.26
C ARG A 103 -9.87 -1.85 -0.44
N ILE A 104 -8.66 -1.62 0.07
CA ILE A 104 -7.68 -0.71 -0.53
C ILE A 104 -6.49 -1.51 -1.03
N THR A 105 -6.04 -1.20 -2.24
CA THR A 105 -4.88 -1.81 -2.88
C THR A 105 -4.15 -0.80 -3.77
N ASN A 106 -3.05 -1.23 -4.40
CA ASN A 106 -2.36 -0.49 -5.45
C ASN A 106 -2.20 -1.35 -6.71
N ALA A 107 -2.18 -0.70 -7.88
CA ALA A 107 -1.88 -1.32 -9.17
C ALA A 107 -0.47 -1.93 -9.19
N VAL A 108 0.51 -1.28 -8.55
CA VAL A 108 1.84 -1.83 -8.28
C VAL A 108 2.07 -1.92 -6.78
N ARG A 109 2.54 -3.07 -6.28
CA ARG A 109 2.69 -3.32 -4.83
C ARG A 109 3.99 -2.79 -4.23
N CYS A 110 4.98 -2.47 -5.04
CA CYS A 110 6.28 -1.98 -4.61
C CYS A 110 6.43 -0.49 -4.91
N LEU A 111 7.19 0.23 -4.09
CA LEU A 111 7.55 1.63 -4.35
C LEU A 111 8.36 1.72 -5.67
N PRO A 112 7.89 2.48 -6.67
CA PRO A 112 8.67 2.77 -7.86
C PRO A 112 9.52 4.03 -7.67
N PRO A 113 10.74 4.07 -8.25
CA PRO A 113 11.52 5.30 -8.37
C PRO A 113 10.66 6.46 -8.87
N GLN A 114 10.78 7.61 -8.22
CA GLN A 114 10.01 8.84 -8.53
C GLN A 114 8.48 8.67 -8.49
N ASN A 115 7.97 7.63 -7.84
CA ASN A 115 6.54 7.25 -7.86
C ASN A 115 6.00 6.98 -9.27
N LYS A 116 6.85 6.54 -10.20
CA LYS A 116 6.50 6.26 -11.61
C LYS A 116 6.73 4.78 -11.95
N PRO A 117 5.70 3.93 -11.86
CA PRO A 117 5.81 2.55 -12.34
C PRO A 117 5.84 2.51 -13.87
N LEU A 118 6.50 1.49 -14.41
CA LEU A 118 6.52 1.20 -15.83
C LEU A 118 5.31 0.34 -16.25
N PRO A 119 4.86 0.39 -17.52
CA PRO A 119 3.77 -0.44 -17.99
C PRO A 119 3.95 -1.95 -17.73
N ASP A 120 5.18 -2.47 -17.87
CA ASP A 120 5.49 -3.87 -17.58
C ASP A 120 5.36 -4.21 -16.09
N GLU A 121 5.72 -3.29 -15.21
CA GLU A 121 5.60 -3.50 -13.76
C GLU A 121 4.13 -3.54 -13.33
N ILE A 122 3.29 -2.69 -13.95
CA ILE A 122 1.84 -2.72 -13.76
C ILE A 122 1.27 -4.06 -14.25
N ARG A 123 1.60 -4.46 -15.48
CA ARG A 123 1.18 -5.76 -16.05
C ARG A 123 1.59 -6.93 -15.16
N GLN A 124 2.83 -6.92 -14.66
CA GLN A 124 3.36 -7.96 -13.78
C GLN A 124 2.62 -8.02 -12.43
N CYS A 125 2.25 -6.87 -11.85
CA CYS A 125 1.55 -6.79 -10.57
C CYS A 125 0.04 -7.02 -10.65
N ASN A 126 -0.59 -6.85 -11.82
CA ASN A 126 -2.04 -7.02 -12.00
C ASN A 126 -2.53 -8.42 -11.59
N ALA A 127 -1.66 -9.44 -11.63
CA ALA A 127 -1.95 -10.77 -11.13
C ALA A 127 -2.34 -10.83 -9.63
N TYR A 128 -2.10 -9.74 -8.88
CA TYR A 128 -2.44 -9.60 -7.46
C TYR A 128 -3.60 -8.63 -7.20
N LEU A 129 -4.25 -8.04 -8.21
CA LEU A 129 -5.12 -6.87 -8.01
C LEU A 129 -6.43 -7.14 -7.25
N ALA A 130 -6.99 -8.35 -7.35
CA ALA A 130 -8.19 -8.78 -6.63
C ALA A 130 -8.07 -10.24 -6.19
#